data_AF-A0AB74NBF0-F1
#
_entry.id   AF-A0AB74NBF0-F1
#
_cell.length_a   1.000
_cell.length_b   1.000
_cell.length_c   1.000
_cell.angle_alpha   90.00
_cell.angle_beta   90.00
_cell.angle_gamma   90.00
#
_symmetry.space_group_name_H-M   'P 1'
#
loop_
_entity.id
_entity.type
_entity.pdbx_description
1 polymer ?
#
loop_
_entity_poly.entity_id
_entity_poly.type
_entity_poly.pdbx_seq_one_letter_code
_entity_poly.pdbx_strand_id
1 'polypeptide(L)'
;MMNQELIKLHEILLKDISNLDDAEKISIIQDRITQALNLDKRRWDEKMLSNVSIRTKKATRPKMQVGDVYEIYLEEVNVYGYVAILKLEDDKEEDDFSVFGLFNYFSKLPEKLEKIIAKLTRENIFMFADSGHTGIIRKEWKKVTNLTFDWQVDFAKLEYLKVDNGGVLRPNERHYFKSVGHPNNGNYMRIDYKEAVNINNPYGLNGQDWIEGYLVGAFRGKKLIEMEEEGWSQVKYD
;
A
#
# COMPACT_ATOMS: atom_id res chain seq x y z
N MET A 1 -12.55 -18.30 -3.59
CA MET A 1 -13.01 -19.27 -2.57
C MET A 1 -12.04 -19.37 -1.39
N MET A 2 -10.75 -19.64 -1.61
CA MET A 2 -9.76 -19.81 -0.53
C MET A 2 -9.67 -18.61 0.45
N ASN A 3 -9.74 -17.38 -0.04
CA ASN A 3 -9.71 -16.19 0.84
C ASN A 3 -10.93 -16.10 1.77
N GLN A 4 -12.12 -16.55 1.36
CA GLN A 4 -13.32 -16.48 2.21
C GLN A 4 -13.29 -17.47 3.38
N GLU A 5 -12.76 -18.67 3.15
CA GLU A 5 -12.59 -19.66 4.21
C GLU A 5 -11.52 -19.21 5.21
N LEU A 6 -10.40 -18.65 4.72
CA LEU A 6 -9.33 -18.11 5.56
C LEU A 6 -9.77 -16.91 6.40
N ILE A 7 -10.57 -16.02 5.81
CA ILE A 7 -11.18 -14.89 6.53
C ILE A 7 -12.11 -15.39 7.64
N LYS A 8 -13.03 -16.32 7.33
CA LYS A 8 -13.93 -16.88 8.34
C LYS A 8 -13.15 -17.51 9.48
N LEU A 9 -12.09 -18.25 9.16
CA LEU A 9 -11.19 -18.82 10.15
C LEU A 9 -10.52 -17.71 10.99
N HIS A 10 -10.02 -16.64 10.36
CA HIS A 10 -9.45 -15.49 11.06
C HIS A 10 -10.44 -14.86 12.06
N GLU A 11 -11.67 -14.59 11.62
CA GLU A 11 -12.72 -14.04 12.50
C GLU A 11 -13.05 -14.97 13.67
N ILE A 12 -13.18 -16.28 13.42
CA ILE A 12 -13.45 -17.28 14.47
C ILE A 12 -12.30 -17.35 15.47
N LEU A 13 -11.06 -17.36 14.99
CA LEU A 13 -9.87 -17.49 15.85
C LEU A 13 -9.68 -16.25 16.71
N LEU A 14 -9.90 -15.05 16.16
CA LEU A 14 -9.65 -13.79 16.85
C LEU A 14 -10.89 -13.18 17.52
N LYS A 15 -12.03 -13.88 17.48
CA LYS A 15 -13.28 -13.43 18.10
C LYS A 15 -13.06 -13.09 19.58
N ASP A 16 -13.41 -11.87 19.97
CA ASP A 16 -13.32 -11.32 21.34
C ASP A 16 -11.87 -11.14 21.87
N ILE A 17 -10.86 -11.15 20.99
CA ILE A 17 -9.47 -10.95 21.36
C ILE A 17 -8.97 -9.60 20.83
N SER A 18 -8.57 -8.70 21.72
CA SER A 18 -7.89 -7.44 21.39
C SER A 18 -6.41 -7.55 21.73
N ASN A 19 -5.51 -7.21 20.80
CA ASN A 19 -4.04 -7.20 20.99
C ASN A 19 -3.40 -8.59 21.26
N LEU A 20 -2.58 -9.08 20.32
CA LEU A 20 -2.01 -10.44 20.31
C LEU A 20 -0.70 -10.60 21.08
N ASP A 21 -0.26 -9.57 21.79
CA ASP A 21 1.01 -9.61 22.55
C ASP A 21 0.86 -10.22 23.96
N ASP A 22 -0.37 -10.59 24.35
CA ASP A 22 -0.71 -11.16 25.65
C ASP A 22 -0.70 -12.70 25.60
N ALA A 23 0.05 -13.32 26.51
CA ALA A 23 0.20 -14.77 26.60
C ALA A 23 -1.14 -15.50 26.85
N GLU A 24 -2.05 -14.92 27.62
CA GLU A 24 -3.38 -15.50 27.88
C GLU A 24 -4.20 -15.54 26.59
N LYS A 25 -4.18 -14.44 25.83
CA LYS A 25 -4.89 -14.33 24.55
C LYS A 25 -4.33 -15.26 23.48
N ILE A 26 -3.00 -15.42 23.45
CA ILE A 26 -2.36 -16.41 22.59
C ILE A 26 -2.83 -17.83 22.95
N SER A 27 -2.96 -18.16 24.24
CA SER A 27 -3.44 -19.47 24.70
C SER A 27 -4.86 -19.76 24.20
N ILE A 28 -5.76 -18.77 24.27
CA ILE A 28 -7.15 -18.91 23.78
C ILE A 28 -7.19 -19.33 22.30
N ILE A 29 -6.32 -18.76 21.46
CA ILE A 29 -6.25 -19.10 20.03
C ILE A 29 -5.74 -20.53 19.83
N GLN A 30 -4.70 -20.92 20.57
CA GLN A 30 -4.15 -22.28 20.52
C GLN A 30 -5.21 -23.31 20.90
N ASP A 31 -6.01 -23.03 21.94
CA ASP A 31 -7.11 -23.88 22.37
C ASP A 31 -8.20 -24.01 21.31
N ARG A 32 -8.61 -22.90 20.69
CA ARG A 32 -9.60 -22.89 19.60
C ARG A 32 -9.16 -23.73 18.41
N ILE A 33 -7.89 -23.60 17.97
CA ILE A 33 -7.34 -24.41 16.88
C ILE A 33 -7.32 -25.89 17.28
N THR A 34 -6.90 -26.20 18.51
CA THR A 34 -6.85 -27.57 19.03
C THR A 34 -8.23 -28.21 19.06
N GLN A 35 -9.24 -27.48 19.51
CA GLN A 35 -10.64 -27.93 19.52
C GLN A 35 -11.16 -28.16 18.09
N ALA A 36 -10.92 -27.20 17.18
CA ALA A 36 -11.38 -27.30 15.80
C ALA A 36 -10.76 -28.51 15.08
N LEU A 37 -9.46 -28.75 15.27
CA LEU A 37 -8.76 -29.90 14.70
C LEU A 37 -9.28 -31.21 15.28
N ASN A 38 -9.55 -31.29 16.58
CA ASN A 38 -10.06 -32.50 17.24
C ASN A 38 -11.58 -32.73 17.11
N LEU A 39 -12.30 -31.90 16.36
CA LEU A 39 -13.77 -31.95 16.27
C LEU A 39 -14.29 -33.27 15.69
N ASP A 40 -13.64 -33.79 14.65
CA ASP A 40 -13.95 -35.11 14.07
C ASP A 40 -12.72 -36.00 14.13
N LYS A 41 -12.55 -36.71 15.25
CA LYS A 41 -11.43 -37.62 15.50
C LYS A 41 -11.31 -38.75 14.47
N ARG A 42 -12.40 -39.11 13.78
CA ARG A 42 -12.35 -40.15 12.73
C ARG A 42 -11.52 -39.70 11.53
N ARG A 43 -11.43 -38.39 11.28
CA ARG A 43 -10.57 -37.83 10.22
C ARG A 43 -9.08 -37.88 10.56
N TRP A 44 -8.75 -38.12 11.83
CA TRP A 44 -7.38 -38.26 12.29
C TRP A 44 -6.87 -39.70 12.14
N ASP A 45 -7.76 -40.69 12.18
CA ASP A 45 -7.39 -42.11 12.06
C ASP A 45 -6.20 -42.45 12.99
N GLU A 46 -5.09 -42.98 12.47
CA GLU A 46 -3.87 -43.26 13.26
C GLU A 46 -3.02 -42.02 13.61
N LYS A 47 -3.41 -40.81 13.19
CA LYS A 47 -2.66 -39.57 13.42
C LYS A 47 -3.02 -38.94 14.76
N MET A 48 -2.04 -38.32 15.39
CA MET A 48 -2.22 -37.55 16.63
C MET A 48 -1.82 -36.09 16.42
N LEU A 49 -2.65 -35.17 16.89
CA LEU A 49 -2.28 -33.76 17.01
C LEU A 49 -1.29 -33.62 18.17
N SER A 50 -0.03 -33.33 17.87
CA SER A 50 1.03 -33.28 18.88
C SER A 50 1.05 -31.97 19.68
N ASN A 51 0.89 -30.82 19.01
CA ASN A 51 0.82 -29.50 19.66
C ASN A 51 0.31 -28.42 18.69
N VAL A 52 -0.28 -27.35 19.22
CA VAL A 52 -0.52 -26.08 18.52
C VAL A 52 0.25 -24.99 19.27
N SER A 53 1.31 -24.46 18.67
CA SER A 53 2.11 -23.39 19.28
C SER A 53 2.14 -22.13 18.42
N ILE A 54 1.87 -20.99 19.03
CA ILE A 54 2.09 -19.65 18.46
C ILE A 54 3.32 -19.06 19.14
N ARG A 55 4.25 -18.51 18.36
CA ARG A 55 5.49 -17.91 18.86
C ARG A 55 5.61 -16.48 18.36
N THR A 56 5.92 -15.56 19.26
CA THR A 56 6.32 -14.19 18.91
C THR A 56 7.80 -14.20 18.51
N LYS A 57 8.13 -13.64 17.35
CA LYS A 57 9.53 -13.45 16.93
C LYS A 57 10.06 -12.15 17.51
N LYS A 58 11.36 -12.12 17.84
CA LYS A 58 12.06 -10.86 18.14
C LYS A 58 11.92 -9.91 16.95
N ALA A 59 11.74 -8.61 17.24
CA ALA A 59 11.61 -7.59 16.20
C ALA A 59 12.87 -7.53 15.33
N THR A 60 12.76 -8.04 14.10
CA THR A 60 13.73 -7.84 13.02
C THR A 60 13.27 -6.68 12.13
N ARG A 61 14.15 -6.16 11.26
CA ARG A 61 13.74 -5.23 10.19
C ARG A 61 12.52 -5.81 9.46
N PRO A 62 11.49 -4.99 9.13
CA PRO A 62 10.34 -5.48 8.40
C PRO A 62 10.80 -6.12 7.09
N LYS A 63 10.49 -7.40 6.89
CA LYS A 63 10.71 -8.04 5.60
C LYS A 63 9.53 -7.72 4.71
N MET A 64 9.78 -6.98 3.64
CA MET A 64 8.78 -6.60 2.64
C MET A 64 8.70 -7.66 1.55
N GLN A 65 7.52 -7.81 0.98
CA GLN A 65 7.26 -8.73 -0.12
C GLN A 65 6.27 -8.10 -1.09
N VAL A 66 6.39 -8.46 -2.38
CA VAL A 66 5.34 -8.18 -3.34
C VAL A 66 4.02 -8.76 -2.83
N GLY A 67 2.94 -8.00 -2.96
CA GLY A 67 1.65 -8.35 -2.40
C GLY A 67 1.35 -7.71 -1.04
N ASP A 68 2.36 -7.23 -0.32
CA ASP A 68 2.14 -6.63 1.00
C ASP A 68 1.29 -5.37 0.89
N VAL A 69 0.23 -5.33 1.69
CA VAL A 69 -0.67 -4.19 1.81
C VAL A 69 -0.41 -3.48 3.12
N TYR A 70 -0.26 -2.17 3.03
CA TYR A 70 -0.07 -1.29 4.16
C TYR A 70 -1.24 -0.32 4.28
N GLU A 71 -1.73 -0.19 5.51
CA GLU A 71 -2.67 0.83 5.94
C GLU A 71 -1.89 2.05 6.45
N ILE A 72 -2.29 3.23 6.00
CA ILE A 72 -1.65 4.51 6.31
C ILE A 72 -2.70 5.42 6.92
N TYR A 73 -2.44 5.94 8.11
CA TYR A 73 -3.31 6.94 8.71
C TYR A 73 -2.93 8.34 8.21
N LEU A 74 -3.83 9.00 7.48
CA LEU A 74 -3.63 10.32 6.91
C LEU A 74 -4.13 11.37 7.90
N GLU A 75 -3.23 11.88 8.73
CA GLU A 75 -3.56 12.79 9.84
C GLU A 75 -4.30 14.05 9.37
N GLU A 76 -3.91 14.62 8.23
CA GLU A 76 -4.48 15.87 7.71
C GLU A 76 -5.98 15.80 7.43
N VAL A 77 -6.49 14.62 7.08
CA VAL A 77 -7.91 14.40 6.72
C VAL A 77 -8.60 13.38 7.63
N ASN A 78 -7.90 12.83 8.62
CA ASN A 78 -8.40 11.86 9.59
C ASN A 78 -9.07 10.63 8.93
N VAL A 79 -8.40 10.06 7.93
CA VAL A 79 -8.83 8.81 7.27
C VAL A 79 -7.65 7.86 7.08
N TYR A 80 -7.96 6.58 6.90
CA TYR A 80 -7.01 5.55 6.50
C TYR A 80 -7.01 5.41 4.98
N GLY A 81 -5.83 5.43 4.38
CA GLY A 81 -5.56 5.04 3.00
C GLY A 81 -4.80 3.72 2.94
N TYR A 82 -4.70 3.15 1.74
CA TYR A 82 -4.04 1.85 1.54
C TYR A 82 -3.10 1.89 0.35
N VAL A 83 -1.95 1.22 0.50
CA VAL A 83 -0.99 0.99 -0.58
C VAL A 83 -0.61 -0.48 -0.64
N ALA A 84 -0.24 -0.95 -1.83
CA ALA A 84 0.29 -2.29 -2.05
C ALA A 84 1.68 -2.23 -2.68
N ILE A 85 2.59 -3.10 -2.24
CA ILE A 85 3.86 -3.32 -2.93
C ILE A 85 3.59 -4.19 -4.17
N LEU A 86 3.81 -3.63 -5.35
CA LEU A 86 3.61 -4.32 -6.63
C LEU A 86 4.92 -4.83 -7.22
N LYS A 87 6.02 -4.15 -6.93
CA LYS A 87 7.38 -4.54 -7.34
C LYS A 87 8.38 -4.06 -6.30
N LEU A 88 9.39 -4.89 -6.03
CA LEU A 88 10.60 -4.51 -5.32
C LEU A 88 11.69 -4.33 -6.38
N GLU A 89 12.42 -3.20 -6.35
CA GLU A 89 13.66 -3.08 -7.11
C GLU A 89 14.80 -3.77 -6.31
N ASP A 90 15.83 -4.28 -7.00
CA ASP A 90 16.88 -5.13 -6.39
C ASP A 90 17.67 -4.39 -5.28
N ASP A 91 17.87 -5.04 -4.13
CA ASP A 91 18.67 -4.62 -2.95
C ASP A 91 20.18 -4.35 -3.25
N LYS A 92 20.59 -4.28 -4.53
CA LYS A 92 22.00 -4.09 -4.95
C LYS A 92 22.32 -2.69 -5.44
N GLU A 93 21.31 -1.87 -5.71
CA GLU A 93 21.50 -0.44 -5.94
C GLU A 93 21.46 0.30 -4.61
N GLU A 94 22.16 1.43 -4.51
CA GLU A 94 22.34 2.16 -3.24
C GLU A 94 21.04 2.68 -2.61
N ASP A 95 19.91 2.59 -3.33
CA ASP A 95 18.62 3.08 -2.90
C ASP A 95 17.53 1.99 -2.92
N ASP A 96 17.01 1.64 -1.73
CA ASP A 96 15.95 0.64 -1.58
C ASP A 96 14.56 1.19 -1.98
N PHE A 97 14.22 1.08 -3.27
CA PHE A 97 12.94 1.53 -3.83
C PHE A 97 11.93 0.40 -4.06
N SER A 98 10.65 0.77 -4.07
CA SER A 98 9.55 -0.12 -4.41
C SER A 98 8.49 0.61 -5.22
N VAL A 99 7.80 -0.11 -6.09
CA VAL A 99 6.63 0.41 -6.79
C VAL A 99 5.38 0.11 -5.97
N PHE A 100 4.75 1.16 -5.49
CA PHE A 100 3.50 1.14 -4.75
C PHE A 100 2.31 1.38 -5.68
N GLY A 101 1.27 0.56 -5.54
CA GLY A 101 -0.07 0.87 -6.04
C GLY A 101 -0.88 1.56 -4.95
N LEU A 102 -1.30 2.80 -5.21
CA LEU A 102 -2.14 3.58 -4.31
C LEU A 102 -3.60 3.34 -4.63
N PHE A 103 -4.37 2.91 -3.63
CA PHE A 103 -5.79 2.60 -3.82
C PHE A 103 -6.68 3.82 -3.56
N ASN A 104 -7.67 4.00 -4.43
CA ASN A 104 -8.77 4.94 -4.25
C ASN A 104 -9.82 4.35 -3.30
N TYR A 105 -9.38 4.03 -2.08
CA TYR A 105 -10.22 3.48 -1.03
C TYR A 105 -9.78 4.07 0.31
N PHE A 106 -10.74 4.72 0.97
CA PHE A 106 -10.50 5.44 2.22
C PHE A 106 -11.54 5.07 3.26
N SER A 107 -11.12 4.94 4.52
CA SER A 107 -12.03 4.64 5.63
C SER A 107 -11.75 5.57 6.83
N LYS A 108 -12.80 5.94 7.56
CA LYS A 108 -12.64 6.79 8.78
C LYS A 108 -12.11 6.01 9.99
N LEU A 109 -12.22 4.69 9.94
CA LEU A 109 -11.81 3.76 10.99
C LEU A 109 -11.06 2.60 10.33
N PRO A 110 -10.20 1.87 11.08
CA PRO A 110 -9.56 0.67 10.57
C PRO A 110 -10.61 -0.33 10.09
N GLU A 111 -10.51 -0.74 8.83
CA GLU A 111 -11.54 -1.52 8.18
C GLU A 111 -11.34 -3.03 8.40
N LYS A 112 -12.43 -3.80 8.32
CA LYS A 112 -12.35 -5.26 8.37
C LYS A 112 -11.58 -5.82 7.16
N LEU A 113 -10.79 -6.86 7.40
CA LEU A 113 -10.00 -7.55 6.38
C LEU A 113 -10.85 -7.99 5.17
N GLU A 114 -12.08 -8.43 5.39
CA GLU A 114 -13.06 -8.76 4.33
C GLU A 114 -13.28 -7.63 3.34
N LYS A 115 -13.54 -6.44 3.86
CA LYS A 115 -13.80 -5.28 3.01
C LYS A 115 -12.51 -4.79 2.36
N ILE A 116 -11.38 -4.85 3.06
CA ILE A 116 -10.06 -4.55 2.49
C ILE A 116 -9.83 -5.45 1.27
N ILE A 117 -9.93 -6.78 1.42
CA ILE A 117 -9.73 -7.73 0.31
C ILE A 117 -10.72 -7.48 -0.84
N ALA A 118 -11.97 -7.13 -0.54
CA ALA A 118 -12.98 -6.87 -1.56
C ALA A 118 -12.79 -5.53 -2.29
N LYS A 119 -12.15 -4.54 -1.67
CA LYS A 119 -12.00 -3.18 -2.20
C LYS A 119 -10.62 -2.91 -2.79
N LEU A 120 -9.58 -3.58 -2.32
CA LEU A 120 -8.24 -3.39 -2.87
C LEU A 120 -8.08 -4.25 -4.13
N THR A 121 -8.66 -3.78 -5.23
CA THR A 121 -8.58 -4.41 -6.56
C THR A 121 -7.75 -3.56 -7.52
N ARG A 122 -7.33 -4.12 -8.67
CA ARG A 122 -6.51 -3.42 -9.67
C ARG A 122 -7.20 -2.15 -10.15
N GLU A 123 -8.50 -2.26 -10.39
CA GLU A 123 -9.35 -1.20 -10.92
C GLU A 123 -9.49 -0.04 -9.94
N ASN A 124 -9.21 -0.29 -8.66
CA ASN A 124 -9.20 0.73 -7.62
C ASN A 124 -7.81 1.34 -7.39
N ILE A 125 -6.75 0.88 -8.07
CA ILE A 125 -5.47 1.59 -8.08
C ILE A 125 -5.62 2.81 -8.99
N PHE A 126 -5.45 4.01 -8.43
CA PHE A 126 -5.52 5.25 -9.20
C PHE A 126 -4.14 5.78 -9.59
N MET A 127 -3.09 5.34 -8.92
CA MET A 127 -1.73 5.84 -9.08
C MET A 127 -0.70 4.76 -8.77
N PHE A 128 0.38 4.75 -9.55
CA PHE A 128 1.59 4.00 -9.30
C PHE A 128 2.70 4.98 -8.91
N ALA A 129 3.40 4.66 -7.84
CA ALA A 129 4.40 5.51 -7.21
C ALA A 129 5.66 4.70 -6.93
N ASP A 130 6.79 5.09 -7.49
CA ASP A 130 8.11 4.60 -7.09
C ASP A 130 8.57 5.38 -5.86
N SER A 131 8.77 4.74 -4.71
CA SER A 131 9.19 5.43 -3.49
C SER A 131 10.03 4.54 -2.59
N GLY A 132 10.85 5.17 -1.75
CA GLY A 132 11.50 4.51 -0.63
C GLY A 132 10.48 4.00 0.39
N HIS A 133 10.90 3.06 1.22
CA HIS A 133 10.03 2.34 2.15
C HIS A 133 10.16 2.81 3.62
N THR A 134 10.52 4.09 3.82
CA THR A 134 10.78 4.67 5.15
C THR A 134 9.57 4.58 6.10
N GLY A 135 8.34 4.77 5.60
CA GLY A 135 7.13 4.69 6.42
C GLY A 135 6.90 3.28 6.96
N ILE A 136 7.36 2.27 6.22
CA ILE A 136 7.36 0.87 6.63
C ILE A 136 8.45 0.61 7.67
N ILE A 137 9.69 1.07 7.44
CA ILE A 137 10.81 0.91 8.42
C ILE A 137 10.46 1.56 9.76
N ARG A 138 9.88 2.76 9.72
CA ARG A 138 9.49 3.55 10.90
C ARG A 138 8.21 3.03 11.56
N LYS A 139 7.53 2.06 10.95
CA LYS A 139 6.26 1.47 11.41
C LYS A 139 5.10 2.46 11.48
N GLU A 140 5.20 3.55 10.73
CA GLU A 140 4.11 4.52 10.53
C GLU A 140 3.03 3.89 9.64
N TRP A 141 3.45 3.06 8.68
CA TRP A 141 2.56 2.29 7.82
C TRP A 141 2.38 0.87 8.37
N LYS A 142 1.14 0.50 8.64
CA LYS A 142 0.82 -0.78 9.28
C LYS A 142 0.52 -1.85 8.23
N LYS A 143 1.33 -2.91 8.19
CA LYS A 143 1.02 -4.08 7.35
C LYS A 143 -0.29 -4.72 7.80
N VAL A 144 -1.26 -4.82 6.90
CA VAL A 144 -2.59 -5.38 7.19
C VAL A 144 -2.79 -6.77 6.60
N THR A 145 -2.22 -7.04 5.42
CA THR A 145 -2.33 -8.35 4.77
C THR A 145 -1.25 -8.49 3.69
N ASN A 146 -1.17 -9.68 3.09
CA ASN A 146 -0.47 -9.90 1.83
C ASN A 146 -1.50 -10.43 0.83
N LEU A 147 -1.74 -9.66 -0.23
CA LEU A 147 -2.64 -10.03 -1.30
C LEU A 147 -1.82 -10.63 -2.44
N THR A 148 -2.23 -11.79 -2.92
CA THR A 148 -1.70 -12.33 -4.17
C THR A 148 -2.36 -11.58 -5.31
N PHE A 149 -1.64 -10.62 -5.89
CA PHE A 149 -2.13 -9.87 -7.05
C PHE A 149 -1.84 -10.66 -8.32
N ASP A 150 -2.88 -11.17 -8.99
CA ASP A 150 -2.76 -11.65 -10.38
C ASP A 150 -2.95 -10.48 -11.37
N TRP A 151 -2.33 -9.35 -11.06
CA TRP A 151 -2.41 -8.16 -11.89
C TRP A 151 -1.10 -8.05 -12.63
N GLN A 152 -1.07 -8.54 -13.87
CA GLN A 152 0.05 -8.26 -14.77
C GLN A 152 0.05 -6.76 -15.08
N VAL A 153 0.79 -5.97 -14.28
CA VAL A 153 1.02 -4.56 -14.54
C VAL A 153 2.19 -4.48 -15.50
N ASP A 154 1.90 -4.07 -16.72
CA ASP A 154 2.93 -3.79 -17.71
C ASP A 154 3.51 -2.39 -17.41
N PHE A 155 4.49 -2.35 -16.50
CA PHE A 155 5.13 -1.10 -16.09
C PHE A 155 5.79 -0.36 -17.25
N ALA A 156 6.12 -1.05 -18.36
CA ALA A 156 6.67 -0.43 -19.57
C ALA A 156 5.64 0.42 -20.34
N LYS A 157 4.34 0.27 -20.04
CA LYS A 157 3.25 1.05 -20.66
C LYS A 157 2.71 2.16 -19.78
N LEU A 158 3.15 2.25 -18.53
CA LEU A 158 2.66 3.30 -17.64
C LEU A 158 3.21 4.66 -18.07
N GLU A 159 2.32 5.66 -18.10
CA GLU A 159 2.69 7.04 -18.34
C GLU A 159 2.95 7.74 -17.01
N TYR A 160 4.04 8.50 -16.94
CA TYR A 160 4.44 9.27 -15.76
C TYR A 160 4.51 10.75 -16.12
N LEU A 161 4.01 11.61 -15.23
CA LEU A 161 3.96 13.06 -15.39
C LEU A 161 5.10 13.73 -14.63
N LYS A 162 5.84 14.59 -15.30
CA LYS A 162 6.80 15.52 -14.70
C LYS A 162 6.38 16.96 -15.00
N VAL A 163 6.45 17.81 -13.98
CA VAL A 163 6.19 19.26 -14.08
C VAL A 163 7.52 19.99 -13.88
N ASP A 164 7.92 20.83 -14.84
CA ASP A 164 9.15 21.64 -14.75
C ASP A 164 8.82 23.06 -14.26
N ASN A 165 9.54 23.56 -13.24
CA ASN A 165 9.23 24.83 -12.57
C ASN A 165 10.46 25.75 -12.41
N GLY A 166 10.96 26.25 -13.54
CA GLY A 166 12.14 27.13 -13.63
C GLY A 166 12.01 28.56 -13.09
N GLY A 167 11.37 28.78 -11.92
CA GLY A 167 11.38 30.06 -11.21
C GLY A 167 10.32 31.07 -11.66
N VAL A 168 9.60 31.64 -10.68
CA VAL A 168 8.50 32.63 -10.78
C VAL A 168 7.68 32.50 -12.08
N LEU A 169 6.86 31.45 -12.17
CA LEU A 169 6.05 31.16 -13.36
C LEU A 169 4.61 31.64 -13.25
N ARG A 170 4.14 32.26 -14.34
CA ARG A 170 2.73 32.57 -14.59
C ARG A 170 1.98 31.30 -15.02
N PRO A 171 0.66 31.17 -14.79
CA PRO A 171 -0.12 29.96 -15.10
C PRO A 171 0.01 29.44 -16.54
N ASN A 172 0.39 30.30 -17.50
CA ASN A 172 0.49 29.96 -18.93
C ASN A 172 1.91 29.60 -19.41
N GLU A 173 2.92 29.65 -18.54
CA GLU A 173 4.33 29.41 -18.92
C GLU A 173 4.85 28.04 -18.46
N ARG A 174 4.00 27.21 -17.84
CA ARG A 174 4.37 25.87 -17.38
C ARG A 174 4.55 24.89 -18.54
N HIS A 175 5.47 23.96 -18.35
CA HIS A 175 5.75 22.88 -19.30
C HIS A 175 5.52 21.54 -18.62
N TYR A 176 4.68 20.72 -19.25
CA TYR A 176 4.37 19.38 -18.80
C TYR A 176 5.13 18.39 -19.66
N PHE A 177 5.63 17.34 -19.03
CA PHE A 177 6.35 16.28 -19.71
C PHE A 177 5.77 14.94 -19.30
N LYS A 178 5.70 14.02 -20.25
CA LYS A 178 5.45 12.61 -19.95
C LYS A 178 6.64 11.73 -20.30
N SER A 179 6.75 10.64 -19.57
CA SER A 179 7.54 9.47 -19.95
C SER A 179 6.62 8.25 -20.04
N VAL A 180 6.98 7.29 -20.88
CA VAL A 180 6.31 5.98 -20.97
C VAL A 180 7.30 4.91 -20.50
N GLY A 181 6.89 4.08 -19.55
CA GLY A 181 7.77 3.11 -18.91
C GLY A 181 8.41 3.62 -17.63
N HIS A 182 9.30 2.82 -17.02
CA HIS A 182 9.87 3.11 -15.71
C HIS A 182 10.48 4.52 -15.62
N PRO A 183 10.16 5.31 -14.56
CA PRO A 183 10.58 6.70 -14.46
C PRO A 183 12.11 6.83 -14.52
N ASN A 184 12.87 6.04 -13.76
CA ASN A 184 14.33 6.14 -13.68
C ASN A 184 15.10 6.04 -15.03
N ASN A 185 14.51 5.50 -16.09
CA ASN A 185 15.16 5.32 -17.39
C ASN A 185 14.37 5.95 -18.57
N GLY A 186 13.48 6.89 -18.27
CA GLY A 186 12.53 7.44 -19.23
C GLY A 186 13.07 8.53 -20.14
N ASN A 187 12.64 8.52 -21.42
CA ASN A 187 12.76 9.68 -22.31
C ASN A 187 11.52 10.56 -22.18
N TYR A 188 11.72 11.86 -21.99
CA TYR A 188 10.60 12.79 -21.81
C TYR A 188 10.14 13.40 -23.13
N MET A 189 8.83 13.52 -23.27
CA MET A 189 8.22 14.32 -24.32
C MET A 189 7.34 15.41 -23.73
N ARG A 190 7.43 16.61 -24.28
CA ARG A 190 6.58 17.73 -23.89
C ARG A 190 5.13 17.45 -24.31
N ILE A 191 4.21 17.71 -23.41
CA ILE A 191 2.77 17.53 -23.60
C ILE A 191 2.02 18.80 -23.20
N ASP A 192 0.75 18.88 -23.59
CA ASP A 192 -0.13 19.97 -23.17
C ASP A 192 -0.82 19.68 -21.83
N TYR A 193 -1.49 20.68 -21.28
CA TYR A 193 -2.23 20.55 -20.02
C TYR A 193 -3.37 19.52 -20.13
N LYS A 194 -4.03 19.44 -21.29
CA LYS A 194 -5.18 18.55 -21.51
C LYS A 194 -4.77 17.09 -21.44
N GLU A 195 -3.58 16.75 -21.90
CA GLU A 195 -2.98 15.43 -21.74
C GLU A 195 -2.50 15.21 -20.31
N ALA A 196 -1.82 16.19 -19.73
CA ALA A 196 -1.25 16.10 -18.38
C ALA A 196 -2.30 15.83 -17.29
N VAL A 197 -3.50 16.42 -17.38
CA VAL A 197 -4.62 16.19 -16.43
C VAL A 197 -5.15 14.76 -16.41
N ASN A 198 -4.72 13.89 -17.32
CA ASN A 198 -5.14 12.49 -17.38
C ASN A 198 -4.04 11.51 -16.95
N ILE A 199 -2.82 12.01 -16.71
CA ILE A 199 -1.71 11.19 -16.19
C ILE A 199 -1.72 11.31 -14.67
N ASN A 200 -1.90 10.18 -14.00
CA ASN A 200 -2.03 10.13 -12.55
C ASN A 200 -0.75 9.64 -11.84
N ASN A 201 0.26 9.17 -12.57
CA ASN A 201 1.50 8.70 -11.96
C ASN A 201 2.53 9.83 -11.96
N PRO A 202 3.04 10.26 -10.81
CA PRO A 202 4.08 11.26 -10.73
C PRO A 202 5.44 10.68 -11.12
N TYR A 203 6.29 11.50 -11.72
CA TYR A 203 7.65 11.12 -12.04
C TYR A 203 8.57 11.33 -10.82
N GLY A 204 9.19 10.24 -10.34
CA GLY A 204 10.27 10.27 -9.36
C GLY A 204 9.78 10.75 -8.00
N LEU A 205 9.26 9.83 -7.19
CA LEU A 205 8.88 10.15 -5.81
C LEU A 205 9.96 9.77 -4.83
N ASN A 206 10.49 10.78 -4.17
CA ASN A 206 11.43 10.58 -3.09
C ASN A 206 10.72 10.79 -1.75
N GLY A 207 10.27 9.69 -1.15
CA GLY A 207 9.91 9.65 0.26
C GLY A 207 8.42 9.49 0.55
N GLN A 208 8.16 9.00 1.76
CA GLN A 208 6.82 8.65 2.25
C GLN A 208 5.82 9.82 2.20
N ASP A 209 6.26 11.04 2.49
CA ASP A 209 5.40 12.22 2.64
C ASP A 209 4.68 12.55 1.32
N TRP A 210 5.29 12.23 0.17
CA TRP A 210 4.66 12.37 -1.14
C TRP A 210 3.52 11.38 -1.34
N ILE A 211 3.73 10.10 -1.00
CA ILE A 211 2.66 9.08 -1.07
C ILE A 211 1.48 9.49 -0.19
N GLU A 212 1.75 9.96 1.03
CA GLU A 212 0.71 10.45 1.95
C GLU A 212 -0.02 11.67 1.37
N GLY A 213 0.73 12.65 0.84
CA GLY A 213 0.18 13.82 0.16
C GLY A 213 -0.73 13.47 -1.02
N TYR A 214 -0.34 12.51 -1.88
CA TYR A 214 -1.18 12.08 -2.99
C TYR A 214 -2.44 11.36 -2.52
N LEU A 215 -2.36 10.54 -1.46
CA LEU A 215 -3.54 9.92 -0.87
C LEU A 215 -4.49 10.97 -0.28
N VAL A 216 -3.97 12.00 0.39
CA VAL A 216 -4.76 13.15 0.89
C VAL A 216 -5.43 13.90 -0.26
N GLY A 217 -4.67 14.21 -1.32
CA GLY A 217 -5.20 14.89 -2.49
C GLY A 217 -6.28 14.08 -3.21
N ALA A 218 -6.06 12.78 -3.38
CA ALA A 218 -7.03 11.87 -3.98
C ALA A 218 -8.31 11.77 -3.13
N PHE A 219 -8.19 11.72 -1.80
CA PHE A 219 -9.35 11.78 -0.90
C PHE A 219 -10.15 13.08 -1.07
N ARG A 220 -9.47 14.20 -1.35
CA ARG A 220 -10.09 15.50 -1.65
C ARG A 220 -10.62 15.60 -3.09
N GLY A 221 -10.49 14.55 -3.90
CA GLY A 221 -10.94 14.53 -5.29
C GLY A 221 -10.04 15.30 -6.25
N LYS A 222 -8.80 15.59 -5.85
CA LYS A 222 -7.84 16.29 -6.70
C LYS A 222 -7.17 15.34 -7.69
N LYS A 223 -6.77 15.87 -8.84
CA LYS A 223 -5.90 15.22 -9.81
C LYS A 223 -4.45 15.48 -9.48
N LEU A 224 -3.55 14.61 -9.95
CA LEU A 224 -2.11 14.74 -9.72
C LEU A 224 -1.61 16.16 -10.05
N ILE A 225 -1.97 16.66 -11.23
CA ILE A 225 -1.55 18.00 -11.65
C ILE A 225 -1.98 19.08 -10.66
N GLU A 226 -3.21 19.04 -10.14
CA GLU A 226 -3.72 20.02 -9.17
C GLU A 226 -2.93 19.96 -7.85
N MET A 227 -2.55 18.77 -7.41
CA MET A 227 -1.71 18.56 -6.23
C MET A 227 -0.30 19.14 -6.44
N GLU A 228 0.29 18.92 -7.62
CA GLU A 228 1.56 19.54 -8.02
C GLU A 228 1.46 21.06 -8.14
N GLU A 229 0.30 21.64 -8.50
CA GLU A 229 0.20 23.10 -8.58
C GLU A 229 0.14 23.75 -7.19
N GLU A 230 -0.46 23.07 -6.21
CA GLU A 230 -0.69 23.58 -4.86
C GLU A 230 0.51 23.42 -3.94
N GLY A 231 1.17 22.26 -3.92
CA GLY A 231 2.33 22.01 -3.04
C GLY A 231 3.44 23.03 -3.25
N TRP A 232 3.55 23.55 -4.47
CA TRP A 232 4.55 24.54 -4.86
C TRP A 232 4.12 25.99 -4.57
N SER A 233 2.82 26.25 -4.44
CA SER A 233 2.30 27.58 -4.02
C SER A 233 2.55 27.88 -2.53
N GLN A 234 2.86 26.84 -1.74
CA GLN A 234 3.17 26.96 -0.32
C GLN A 234 4.67 27.15 -0.03
N VAL A 235 5.54 26.97 -1.03
CA VAL A 235 6.97 27.28 -0.91
C VAL A 235 7.13 28.80 -0.98
N LYS A 236 6.99 29.46 0.17
CA LYS A 236 7.48 30.82 0.35
C LYS A 236 9.00 30.76 0.28
N TYR A 237 9.58 31.36 -0.74
CA TYR A 237 10.98 31.74 -0.69
C TYR A 237 11.08 32.90 0.32
N ASP A 238 11.66 32.62 1.48
CA ASP A 238 12.20 33.66 2.36
C ASP A 238 13.42 34.31 1.71
#